data_AF-A0A6J0I840-F1
#
_entry.id   AF-A0A6J0I840-F1
#
_cell.length_a   1.000
_cell.length_b   1.000
_cell.length_c   1.000
_cell.angle_alpha   90.00
_cell.angle_beta   90.00
_cell.angle_gamma   90.00
#
_symmetry.space_group_name_H-M   'P 1'
#
loop_
_entity.id
_entity.type
_entity.pdbx_description
1 polymer ?
#
loop_
_entity_poly.entity_id
_entity_poly.type
_entity_poly.pdbx_seq_one_letter_code
_entity_poly.pdbx_strand_id
1 'polypeptide(L)'
;MISPQSFDRNLLPEERFSPRDLIRKVRERKEELGLIIDLTYTRRYYGPEELPATLCYSKILTMGHEIPNKQTIFQFKCVVKKFLNDNKDTDKLIGVHCTHGLNRTGYLVCRYLIDVEGMEPNAAIELFNKSRGHPIERTNYIQDLRNRAGKKKCGLKSLGSGPFREKSSAPANPRKQMVKAHPPRSAQPPLAVPR
;
A
#
# COMPACT_ATOMS: atom_id res chain seq x y z
N MET A 1 -0.80 -21.66 -6.82
CA MET A 1 -0.86 -20.18 -6.73
C MET A 1 -1.71 -19.68 -7.88
N ILE A 2 -2.51 -18.63 -7.68
CA ILE A 2 -3.32 -18.02 -8.74
C ILE A 2 -2.53 -16.83 -9.28
N SER A 3 -2.16 -16.83 -10.56
CA SER A 3 -1.47 -15.71 -11.21
C SER A 3 -2.46 -14.60 -11.59
N PRO A 4 -2.01 -13.33 -11.75
CA PRO A 4 -2.89 -12.23 -12.18
C PRO A 4 -3.68 -12.52 -13.46
N GLN A 5 -3.08 -13.30 -14.37
CA GLN A 5 -3.69 -13.83 -15.60
C GLN A 5 -4.97 -14.68 -15.40
N SER A 6 -5.35 -15.03 -14.16
CA SER A 6 -6.58 -15.76 -13.90
C SER A 6 -7.85 -14.93 -14.07
N PHE A 7 -7.79 -13.62 -13.81
CA PHE A 7 -8.98 -12.75 -13.86
C PHE A 7 -9.40 -12.45 -15.30
N ASP A 8 -8.43 -12.32 -16.22
CA ASP A 8 -8.67 -12.10 -17.65
C ASP A 8 -9.59 -13.15 -18.29
N ARG A 9 -9.57 -14.39 -17.78
CA ARG A 9 -10.44 -15.48 -18.29
C ARG A 9 -11.93 -15.26 -18.03
N ASN A 10 -12.27 -14.38 -17.08
CA ASN A 10 -13.63 -14.12 -16.62
C ASN A 10 -14.10 -12.68 -16.96
N LEU A 11 -13.32 -11.93 -17.74
CA LEU A 11 -13.60 -10.53 -18.11
C LEU A 11 -13.46 -10.34 -19.62
N LEU A 12 -14.41 -9.64 -20.23
CA LEU A 12 -14.29 -9.19 -21.61
C LEU A 12 -13.08 -8.26 -21.75
N PRO A 13 -12.38 -8.22 -22.90
CA PRO A 13 -11.19 -7.38 -23.08
C PRO A 13 -11.40 -5.90 -22.69
N GLU A 14 -12.60 -5.38 -22.92
CA GLU A 14 -13.00 -3.99 -22.67
C GLU A 14 -13.24 -3.69 -21.19
N GLU A 15 -13.52 -4.72 -20.39
CA GLU A 15 -13.74 -4.64 -18.93
C GLU A 15 -12.42 -4.73 -18.13
N ARG A 16 -11.34 -5.15 -18.78
CA ARG A 16 -10.03 -5.32 -18.12
C ARG A 16 -9.39 -3.98 -17.82
N PHE A 17 -8.78 -3.90 -16.64
CA PHE A 17 -8.04 -2.71 -16.22
C PHE A 17 -6.78 -3.10 -15.45
N SER A 18 -5.66 -3.18 -16.16
CA SER A 18 -4.35 -3.48 -15.59
C SER A 18 -3.62 -2.22 -15.11
N PRO A 19 -2.53 -2.35 -14.32
CA PRO A 19 -1.67 -1.21 -14.01
C PRO A 19 -1.10 -0.52 -15.26
N ARG A 20 -0.89 -1.26 -16.36
CA ARG A 20 -0.44 -0.69 -17.64
C ARG A 20 -1.50 0.23 -18.26
N ASP A 21 -2.78 -0.13 -18.15
CA ASP A 21 -3.88 0.71 -18.63
C ASP A 21 -4.04 1.98 -17.80
N LEU A 22 -3.81 1.90 -16.49
CA LEU A 22 -3.74 3.08 -15.62
C LEU A 22 -2.60 4.03 -16.06
N ILE A 23 -1.38 3.51 -16.20
CA ILE A 23 -0.21 4.31 -16.58
C ILE A 23 -0.40 4.93 -17.98
N ARG A 24 -0.98 4.18 -18.93
CA ARG A 24 -1.32 4.69 -20.27
C ARG A 24 -2.32 5.85 -20.18
N LYS A 25 -3.44 5.67 -19.46
CA LYS A 25 -4.48 6.71 -19.31
C LYS A 25 -4.00 7.97 -18.58
N VAL A 26 -3.07 7.85 -17.63
CA VAL A 26 -2.44 9.01 -16.98
C VAL A 26 -1.53 9.76 -17.96
N ARG A 27 -0.71 9.03 -18.74
CA ARG A 27 0.16 9.64 -19.77
C ARG A 27 -0.63 10.31 -20.90
N GLU A 28 -1.77 9.74 -21.32
CA GLU A 28 -2.69 10.34 -22.30
C GLU A 28 -3.22 11.71 -21.86
N ARG A 29 -3.31 11.96 -20.54
CA ARG A 29 -3.68 13.26 -19.95
C ARG A 29 -2.52 14.24 -19.79
N LYS A 30 -1.30 13.83 -20.18
CA LYS A 30 -0.02 14.54 -19.92
C LYS A 30 0.31 14.68 -18.42
N GLU A 31 -0.23 13.79 -17.60
CA GLU A 31 0.07 13.69 -16.18
C GLU A 31 1.14 12.61 -15.93
N GLU A 32 1.81 12.61 -14.77
CA GLU A 32 2.72 11.54 -14.35
C GLU A 32 2.25 10.93 -13.03
N LEU A 33 2.17 9.60 -12.94
CA LEU A 33 1.89 8.87 -11.71
C LEU A 33 3.23 8.54 -11.01
N GLY A 34 3.45 9.06 -9.80
CA GLY A 34 4.69 8.80 -9.05
C GLY A 34 4.54 7.79 -7.92
N LEU A 35 3.32 7.58 -7.40
CA LEU A 35 3.06 6.63 -6.31
C LEU A 35 1.69 5.96 -6.46
N ILE A 36 1.62 4.66 -6.21
CA ILE A 36 0.39 3.92 -5.91
C ILE A 36 0.32 3.56 -4.43
N ILE A 37 -0.81 3.85 -3.78
CA ILE A 37 -1.16 3.35 -2.45
C ILE A 37 -2.31 2.34 -2.60
N ASP A 38 -2.00 1.07 -2.35
CA ASP A 38 -2.93 -0.06 -2.42
C ASP A 38 -3.47 -0.40 -1.03
N LEU A 39 -4.77 -0.17 -0.86
CA LEU A 39 -5.53 -0.39 0.38
C LEU A 39 -6.26 -1.74 0.41
N THR A 40 -6.12 -2.59 -0.62
CA THR A 40 -6.81 -3.89 -0.66
C THR A 40 -6.23 -4.85 0.38
N TYR A 41 -7.09 -5.63 1.04
CA TYR A 41 -6.70 -6.59 2.09
C TYR A 41 -6.26 -7.94 1.50
N THR A 42 -5.52 -7.91 0.40
CA THR A 42 -5.03 -9.08 -0.34
C THR A 42 -3.92 -8.67 -1.29
N ARG A 43 -3.07 -9.61 -1.73
CA ARG A 43 -1.99 -9.38 -2.70
C ARG A 43 -2.25 -10.07 -4.05
N ARG A 44 -3.50 -10.49 -4.31
CA ARG A 44 -3.86 -11.36 -5.44
C ARG A 44 -4.15 -10.66 -6.77
N TYR A 45 -4.33 -9.35 -6.78
CA TYR A 45 -4.87 -8.63 -7.94
C TYR A 45 -3.79 -8.25 -8.95
N TYR A 46 -2.71 -7.63 -8.47
CA TYR A 46 -1.49 -7.34 -9.23
C TYR A 46 -0.33 -7.19 -8.23
N GLY A 47 0.90 -7.32 -8.70
CA GLY A 47 2.12 -7.13 -7.91
C GLY A 47 2.93 -5.88 -8.30
N PRO A 48 3.80 -5.37 -7.41
CA PRO A 48 4.73 -4.28 -7.74
C PRO A 48 5.68 -4.65 -8.90
N GLU A 49 5.94 -5.93 -9.14
CA GLU A 49 6.69 -6.45 -10.29
C GLU A 49 6.05 -6.16 -11.66
N GLU A 50 4.77 -5.76 -11.69
CA GLU A 50 4.07 -5.34 -12.91
C GLU A 50 4.20 -3.83 -13.20
N LEU A 51 4.79 -3.07 -12.27
CA LEU A 51 4.93 -1.62 -12.35
C LEU A 51 6.32 -1.21 -12.90
N PRO A 52 6.43 -0.05 -13.56
CA PRO A 52 7.73 0.52 -13.93
C PRO A 52 8.57 0.82 -12.69
N ALA A 53 9.90 0.65 -12.78
CA ALA A 53 10.82 0.93 -11.69
C ALA A 53 10.80 2.39 -11.17
N THR A 54 10.25 3.32 -11.96
CA THR A 54 10.07 4.74 -11.58
C THR A 54 8.79 5.01 -10.78
N LEU A 55 7.88 4.03 -10.67
CA LEU A 55 6.60 4.16 -9.99
C LEU A 55 6.66 3.52 -8.60
N CYS A 56 6.63 4.34 -7.55
CA CYS A 56 6.59 3.85 -6.18
C CYS A 56 5.30 3.09 -5.89
N TYR A 57 5.37 2.05 -5.06
CA TYR A 57 4.21 1.26 -4.62
C TYR A 57 4.22 1.05 -3.11
N SER A 58 3.11 1.37 -2.46
CA SER A 58 2.91 1.20 -1.02
C SER A 58 1.68 0.37 -0.72
N LYS A 59 1.88 -0.76 -0.02
CA LYS A 59 0.81 -1.68 0.38
C LYS A 59 0.40 -1.41 1.83
N ILE A 60 -0.82 -0.91 2.04
CA ILE A 60 -1.39 -0.67 3.37
C ILE A 60 -2.65 -1.53 3.53
N LEU A 61 -2.48 -2.74 4.08
CA LEU A 61 -3.57 -3.70 4.30
C LEU A 61 -4.69 -3.07 5.16
N THR A 62 -5.80 -2.71 4.52
CA THR A 62 -6.91 -2.01 5.16
C THR A 62 -8.17 -2.87 5.12
N MET A 63 -8.64 -3.31 6.28
CA MET A 63 -9.90 -4.03 6.44
C MET A 63 -11.07 -3.22 5.87
N GLY A 64 -12.00 -3.90 5.18
CA GLY A 64 -13.25 -3.28 4.76
C GLY A 64 -14.27 -3.25 5.90
N HIS A 65 -15.34 -2.48 5.73
CA HIS A 65 -16.46 -2.33 6.68
C HIS A 65 -16.12 -1.59 7.97
N GLU A 66 -14.98 -1.89 8.59
CA GLU A 66 -14.51 -1.27 9.84
C GLU A 66 -13.76 0.04 9.59
N ILE A 67 -13.72 0.92 10.59
CA ILE A 67 -12.93 2.15 10.56
C ILE A 67 -11.43 1.77 10.58
N PRO A 68 -10.63 2.22 9.59
CA PRO A 68 -9.19 2.01 9.60
C PRO A 68 -8.55 2.45 10.93
N ASN A 69 -7.75 1.58 11.53
CA ASN A 69 -7.18 1.82 12.85
C ASN A 69 -6.14 2.95 12.84
N LYS A 70 -5.72 3.39 14.04
CA LYS A 70 -4.75 4.49 14.20
C LYS A 70 -3.44 4.26 13.44
N GLN A 71 -2.95 3.02 13.36
CA GLN A 71 -1.72 2.66 12.66
C GLN A 71 -1.89 2.76 11.14
N THR A 72 -2.99 2.25 10.59
CA THR A 72 -3.33 2.39 9.16
C THR A 72 -3.43 3.87 8.76
N ILE A 73 -4.13 4.69 9.55
CA ILE A 73 -4.25 6.14 9.31
C ILE A 73 -2.88 6.84 9.39
N PHE A 74 -2.07 6.49 10.39
CA PHE A 74 -0.71 7.04 10.55
C PHE A 74 0.19 6.68 9.36
N GLN A 75 0.19 5.41 8.94
CA GLN A 75 0.97 4.92 7.79
C GLN A 75 0.56 5.64 6.51
N PHE A 76 -0.73 5.77 6.23
CA PHE A 76 -1.24 6.49 5.06
C PHE A 76 -0.73 7.93 5.02
N LYS A 77 -0.86 8.67 6.13
CA LYS A 77 -0.35 10.04 6.24
C LYS A 77 1.16 10.14 6.05
N CYS A 78 1.93 9.23 6.63
CA CYS A 78 3.39 9.23 6.50
C CYS A 78 3.82 8.96 5.06
N VAL A 79 3.17 8.02 4.37
CA VAL A 79 3.45 7.70 2.96
C VAL A 79 3.12 8.90 2.06
N VAL A 80 1.93 9.49 2.20
CA VAL A 80 1.54 10.68 1.41
C VAL A 80 2.48 11.86 1.71
N LYS A 81 2.71 12.19 2.98
CA LYS A 81 3.57 13.31 3.36
C LYS A 81 5.03 13.13 2.94
N LYS A 82 5.55 11.90 2.99
CA LYS A 82 6.89 11.60 2.47
C LYS A 82 6.93 11.85 0.96
N PHE A 83 6.00 11.26 0.20
CA PHE A 83 5.97 11.43 -1.25
C PHE A 83 5.89 12.91 -1.66
N LEU A 84 4.97 13.68 -1.06
CA LEU A 84 4.84 15.11 -1.32
C LEU A 84 6.09 15.90 -0.92
N ASN A 85 6.80 15.50 0.13
CA ASN A 85 8.07 16.13 0.54
C ASN A 85 9.23 15.81 -0.40
N ASP A 86 9.28 14.60 -0.95
CA ASP A 86 10.34 14.11 -1.83
C ASP A 86 10.13 14.57 -3.29
N ASN A 87 8.93 15.05 -3.64
CA ASN A 87 8.51 15.42 -5.00
C ASN A 87 7.95 16.86 -5.10
N LYS A 88 8.33 17.77 -4.19
CA LYS A 88 7.79 19.14 -4.09
C LYS A 88 7.85 19.96 -5.37
N ASP A 89 8.87 19.73 -6.18
CA ASP A 89 9.14 20.48 -7.41
C ASP A 89 8.51 19.81 -8.66
N THR A 90 7.54 18.90 -8.45
CA THR A 90 6.87 18.14 -9.52
C THR A 90 5.39 17.92 -9.23
N ASP A 91 4.55 17.94 -10.27
CA ASP A 91 3.10 17.66 -10.16
C ASP A 91 2.75 16.16 -10.24
N LYS A 92 3.61 15.28 -9.71
CA LYS A 92 3.39 13.82 -9.79
C LYS A 92 2.21 13.37 -8.92
N LEU A 93 1.31 12.60 -9.52
CA LEU A 93 0.10 12.12 -8.89
C LEU A 93 0.35 10.95 -7.91
N ILE A 94 -0.50 10.89 -6.89
CA ILE A 94 -0.65 9.73 -6.00
C ILE A 94 -1.96 9.01 -6.35
N GLY A 95 -1.87 7.79 -6.89
CA GLY A 95 -3.01 6.92 -7.10
C GLY A 95 -3.37 6.16 -5.82
N VAL A 96 -4.58 6.34 -5.29
CA VAL A 96 -5.04 5.64 -4.08
C VAL A 96 -6.22 4.73 -4.43
N HIS A 97 -6.09 3.42 -4.24
CA HIS A 97 -7.17 2.49 -4.54
C HIS A 97 -7.44 1.51 -3.40
N CYS A 98 -8.69 1.06 -3.31
CA CYS A 98 -9.08 -0.16 -2.60
C CYS A 98 -9.71 -1.11 -3.64
N THR A 99 -10.68 -1.95 -3.28
CA THR A 99 -11.32 -2.85 -4.27
C THR A 99 -12.15 -2.09 -5.31
N HIS A 100 -12.93 -1.08 -4.90
CA HIS A 100 -13.80 -0.29 -5.80
C HIS A 100 -13.39 1.19 -5.89
N GLY A 101 -12.29 1.58 -5.25
CA GLY A 101 -11.82 2.97 -5.20
C GLY A 101 -12.79 3.96 -4.54
N LEU A 102 -13.76 3.49 -3.74
CA LEU A 102 -14.81 4.31 -3.13
C LEU A 102 -14.60 4.45 -1.62
N ASN A 103 -15.17 3.55 -0.81
CA ASN A 103 -15.28 3.73 0.63
C ASN A 103 -13.94 3.87 1.39
N ARG A 104 -13.02 2.88 1.33
CA ARG A 104 -11.72 2.95 2.03
C ARG A 104 -10.80 4.04 1.47
N THR A 105 -10.86 4.25 0.15
CA THR A 105 -10.12 5.31 -0.55
C THR A 105 -10.56 6.68 -0.05
N GLY A 106 -11.85 6.98 -0.19
CA GLY A 106 -12.45 8.24 0.25
C GLY A 106 -12.24 8.49 1.73
N TYR A 107 -12.43 7.49 2.59
CA TYR A 107 -12.15 7.66 4.01
C TYR A 107 -10.69 8.08 4.28
N LEU A 108 -9.69 7.39 3.75
CA LEU A 108 -8.28 7.75 4.02
C LEU A 108 -7.85 9.06 3.34
N VAL A 109 -8.35 9.35 2.14
CA VAL A 109 -8.11 10.64 1.45
C VAL A 109 -8.73 11.79 2.23
N CYS A 110 -10.02 11.74 2.57
CA CYS A 110 -10.67 12.77 3.39
C CYS A 110 -9.98 12.88 4.76
N ARG A 111 -9.54 11.76 5.35
CA ARG A 111 -8.83 11.77 6.64
C ARG A 111 -7.45 12.43 6.57
N TYR A 112 -6.79 12.41 5.42
CA TYR A 112 -5.58 13.19 5.17
C TYR A 112 -5.91 14.68 5.04
N LEU A 113 -6.89 15.04 4.19
CA LEU A 113 -7.32 16.43 3.98
C LEU A 113 -7.76 17.11 5.29
N ILE A 114 -8.51 16.40 6.15
CA ILE A 114 -8.96 16.92 7.45
C ILE A 114 -7.79 17.02 8.45
N ASP A 115 -7.10 15.91 8.72
CA ASP A 115 -6.15 15.86 9.83
C ASP A 115 -4.78 16.51 9.52
N VAL A 116 -4.44 16.72 8.24
CA VAL A 116 -3.14 17.27 7.79
C VAL A 116 -3.31 18.65 7.14
N GLU A 117 -4.13 18.75 6.10
CA GLU A 117 -4.38 20.01 5.38
C GLU A 117 -5.35 20.94 6.13
N GLY A 118 -6.07 20.44 7.13
CA GLY A 118 -6.98 21.22 7.97
C GLY A 118 -8.33 21.54 7.32
N MET A 119 -8.71 20.80 6.28
CA MET A 119 -9.98 20.96 5.57
C MET A 119 -11.17 20.62 6.48
N GLU A 120 -12.29 21.35 6.33
CA GLU A 120 -13.53 21.04 7.05
C GLU A 120 -14.06 19.65 6.62
N PRO A 121 -14.55 18.80 7.55
CA PRO A 121 -14.95 17.44 7.24
C PRO A 121 -15.97 17.24 6.12
N ASN A 122 -17.03 18.05 6.04
CA ASN A 122 -18.03 17.92 4.98
C ASN A 122 -17.45 18.40 3.64
N ALA A 123 -16.71 19.50 3.61
CA ALA A 123 -16.00 19.98 2.41
C ALA A 123 -15.04 18.91 1.85
N ALA A 124 -14.30 18.20 2.72
CA ALA A 124 -13.43 17.09 2.30
C ALA A 124 -14.22 15.91 1.69
N ILE A 125 -15.35 15.54 2.30
CA ILE A 125 -16.25 14.49 1.81
C ILE A 125 -16.87 14.88 0.47
N GLU A 126 -17.38 16.11 0.35
CA GLU A 126 -18.00 16.64 -0.88
C GLU A 126 -16.98 16.73 -2.03
N LEU A 127 -15.78 17.22 -1.76
CA LEU A 127 -14.69 17.26 -2.73
C LEU A 127 -14.34 15.86 -3.24
N PHE A 128 -14.19 14.87 -2.34
CA PHE A 128 -13.93 13.49 -2.75
C PHE A 128 -15.09 12.91 -3.57
N ASN A 129 -16.33 13.07 -3.11
CA ASN A 129 -17.51 12.55 -3.79
C ASN A 129 -17.65 13.13 -5.21
N LYS A 130 -17.45 14.46 -5.35
CA LYS A 130 -17.48 15.17 -6.64
C LYS A 130 -16.37 14.68 -7.58
N SER A 131 -15.13 14.61 -7.10
CA SER A 131 -13.98 14.17 -7.91
C SER A 131 -14.03 12.68 -8.27
N ARG A 132 -14.63 11.84 -7.42
CA ARG A 132 -14.79 10.40 -7.67
C ARG A 132 -15.98 10.06 -8.56
N GLY A 133 -16.97 10.97 -8.67
CA GLY A 133 -18.25 10.76 -9.37
C GLY A 133 -19.26 9.90 -8.61
N HIS A 134 -18.93 9.44 -7.40
CA HIS A 134 -19.81 8.62 -6.57
C HIS A 134 -19.61 8.98 -5.09
N PRO A 135 -20.67 9.00 -4.27
CA PRO A 135 -20.55 9.28 -2.84
C PRO A 135 -19.92 8.12 -2.08
N ILE A 136 -19.18 8.42 -1.00
CA ILE A 136 -18.90 7.42 0.05
C ILE A 136 -20.25 6.91 0.58
N GLU A 137 -20.43 5.59 0.63
CA GLU A 137 -21.69 4.93 1.00
C GLU A 137 -21.71 4.52 2.48
N ARG A 138 -20.52 4.29 3.06
CA ARG A 138 -20.39 3.75 4.42
C ARG A 138 -20.68 4.83 5.46
N THR A 139 -21.88 4.78 6.03
CA THR A 139 -22.37 5.71 7.06
C THR A 139 -21.43 5.84 8.26
N ASN A 140 -20.84 4.75 8.73
CA ASN A 140 -19.84 4.78 9.80
C ASN A 140 -18.57 5.57 9.41
N TYR A 141 -18.13 5.50 8.15
CA TYR A 141 -16.98 6.24 7.65
C TYR A 141 -17.30 7.74 7.60
N ILE A 142 -18.46 8.11 7.07
CA ILE A 142 -18.96 9.49 7.01
C ILE A 142 -19.07 10.09 8.41
N GLN A 143 -19.64 9.33 9.37
CA GLN A 143 -19.83 9.82 10.73
C GLN A 143 -18.49 9.98 11.47
N ASP A 144 -17.53 9.07 11.33
CA ASP A 144 -16.22 9.23 11.96
C ASP A 144 -15.44 10.44 11.44
N LEU A 145 -15.54 10.73 10.14
CA LEU A 145 -14.98 11.92 9.50
C LEU A 145 -15.64 13.20 10.03
N ARG A 146 -16.97 13.29 10.03
CA ARG A 146 -17.73 14.43 10.59
C ARG A 146 -17.38 14.67 12.07
N ASN A 147 -17.21 13.61 12.85
CA ASN A 147 -16.76 13.63 14.25
C ASN A 147 -15.27 14.06 14.43
N ARG A 148 -14.63 14.64 13.42
CA ARG A 148 -13.32 15.33 13.51
C ARG A 148 -13.42 16.85 13.58
N ALA A 149 -14.58 17.44 13.28
CA ALA A 149 -14.81 18.86 13.47
C ALA A 149 -14.41 19.29 14.90
N GLY A 150 -13.63 20.36 15.00
CA GLY A 150 -13.17 20.93 16.29
C GLY A 150 -11.97 20.26 16.96
N LYS A 151 -11.43 19.14 16.46
CA LYS A 151 -10.21 18.53 17.05
C LYS A 151 -8.95 19.27 16.58
N LYS A 152 -8.43 20.16 17.44
CA LYS A 152 -7.18 20.93 17.20
C LYS A 152 -6.03 20.02 16.72
N LYS A 153 -5.18 20.56 15.83
CA LYS A 153 -4.06 19.85 15.18
C LYS A 153 -3.24 19.04 16.19
N CYS A 154 -3.40 17.72 16.20
CA CYS A 154 -2.48 16.83 16.87
C CYS A 154 -1.22 16.74 16.00
N GLY A 155 -0.27 17.64 16.25
CA GLY A 155 1.00 17.67 15.55
C GLY A 155 1.66 16.30 15.58
N LEU A 156 2.02 15.79 14.42
CA LEU A 156 2.65 14.48 14.25
C LEU A 156 4.06 14.52 14.85
N LYS A 157 4.17 14.37 16.17
CA LYS A 157 5.46 14.24 16.86
C LYS A 157 6.20 13.05 16.24
N SER A 158 7.43 13.29 15.83
CA SER A 158 8.28 12.31 15.15
C SER A 158 8.60 11.13 16.06
N LEU A 159 7.78 10.08 15.98
CA LEU A 159 8.19 8.75 16.42
C LEU A 159 9.30 8.28 15.49
N GLY A 160 10.43 7.89 16.09
CA GLY A 160 11.73 7.83 15.42
C GLY A 160 11.81 6.96 14.17
N SER A 161 12.78 7.27 13.34
CA SER A 161 13.14 6.53 12.11
C SER A 161 13.56 5.09 12.41
N GLY A 162 12.59 4.17 12.44
CA GLY A 162 12.86 2.74 12.27
C GLY A 162 13.15 2.44 10.79
N PRO A 163 14.19 1.65 10.45
CA PRO A 163 14.59 1.44 9.07
C PRO A 163 13.53 0.65 8.28
N PHE A 164 12.92 1.31 7.30
CA PHE A 164 12.03 0.65 6.35
C PHE A 164 12.87 -0.29 5.48
N ARG A 165 12.67 -1.60 5.64
CA ARG A 165 13.52 -2.61 5.00
C ARG A 165 13.09 -2.82 3.55
N GLU A 166 13.72 -2.08 2.64
CA GLU A 166 13.84 -2.53 1.25
C GLU A 166 14.63 -3.84 1.22
N LYS A 167 14.20 -4.79 0.40
CA LYS A 167 14.93 -6.03 0.12
C LYS A 167 15.08 -6.17 -1.40
N SER A 168 16.18 -5.65 -1.91
CA SER A 168 16.80 -6.14 -3.14
C SER A 168 17.76 -7.29 -2.80
N SER A 169 17.82 -8.29 -3.67
CA SER A 169 18.78 -9.41 -3.64
C SER A 169 19.30 -9.59 -5.07
N ALA A 170 20.57 -9.87 -5.35
CA ALA A 170 21.69 -10.33 -4.52
C ALA A 170 22.99 -9.53 -4.88
N PRO A 171 24.23 -9.97 -4.52
CA PRO A 171 24.88 -11.07 -5.25
C PRO A 171 25.88 -11.97 -4.46
N ALA A 172 26.29 -13.05 -5.14
CA ALA A 172 27.61 -13.73 -5.12
C ALA A 172 28.33 -14.17 -3.83
N ASN A 173 28.91 -15.38 -3.93
CA ASN A 173 29.74 -16.09 -2.95
C ASN A 173 31.25 -15.87 -3.25
N PRO A 174 32.13 -15.82 -2.23
CA PRO A 174 33.36 -16.61 -2.33
C PRO A 174 33.82 -17.32 -1.03
N ARG A 175 34.59 -18.40 -1.21
CA ARG A 175 35.12 -19.33 -0.17
C ARG A 175 36.32 -18.78 0.60
N LYS A 176 36.49 -19.16 1.90
CA LYS A 176 37.63 -19.99 2.41
C LYS A 176 37.55 -20.32 3.93
N GLN A 177 38.41 -21.22 4.40
CA GLN A 177 38.36 -22.00 5.65
C GLN A 177 39.13 -21.40 6.85
N MET A 178 38.82 -21.87 8.06
CA MET A 178 39.68 -22.56 9.09
C MET A 178 38.77 -22.86 10.32
N VAL A 179 38.93 -23.82 11.25
CA VAL A 179 40.08 -24.36 12.05
C VAL A 179 39.83 -25.86 12.44
N LYS A 180 40.82 -26.58 13.01
CA LYS A 180 40.75 -27.96 13.61
C LYS A 180 40.23 -27.92 15.09
N ALA A 181 40.02 -28.97 15.90
CA ALA A 181 40.33 -30.43 15.93
C ALA A 181 39.24 -31.18 16.80
N HIS A 182 38.93 -32.49 16.68
CA HIS A 182 39.57 -33.75 17.18
C HIS A 182 39.72 -33.93 18.72
N PRO A 183 39.63 -35.17 19.30
CA PRO A 183 38.95 -36.42 18.86
C PRO A 183 38.15 -37.13 20.03
N PRO A 184 38.11 -38.47 20.26
CA PRO A 184 36.94 -39.29 19.89
C PRO A 184 36.38 -40.22 21.01
N ARG A 185 35.23 -40.88 20.76
CA ARG A 185 35.02 -42.28 21.21
C ARG A 185 34.00 -43.05 20.36
N SER A 186 34.20 -44.36 20.31
CA SER A 186 33.58 -45.35 19.41
C SER A 186 32.37 -46.09 20.02
N ALA A 187 31.40 -46.51 19.19
CA ALA A 187 31.10 -47.93 18.89
C ALA A 187 29.65 -48.19 18.41
N GLN A 188 29.54 -48.83 17.24
CA GLN A 188 28.49 -49.76 16.73
C GLN A 188 26.98 -49.39 16.69
N PRO A 189 26.25 -49.82 15.62
CA PRO A 189 24.79 -49.73 15.50
C PRO A 189 24.05 -51.09 15.63
N PRO A 190 22.74 -51.05 15.92
CA PRO A 190 21.76 -52.02 15.36
C PRO A 190 20.71 -51.27 14.51
N LEU A 191 20.46 -51.67 13.26
CA LEU A 191 19.53 -52.74 12.83
C LEU A 191 18.03 -52.38 12.97
N ALA A 192 17.32 -52.43 11.85
CA ALA A 192 15.89 -52.18 11.73
C ALA A 192 15.06 -53.45 11.88
N VAL A 193 13.85 -53.33 12.43
CA VAL A 193 12.74 -54.29 12.25
C VAL A 193 11.40 -53.53 12.33
N PRO A 194 10.36 -53.93 11.59
CA PRO A 194 9.13 -53.14 11.41
C PRO A 194 7.96 -53.61 12.27
N ARG A 195 6.91 -52.79 12.33
CA ARG A 195 5.49 -53.18 12.40
C ARG A 195 4.62 -52.09 11.79
#